data_AF-X0XJK2-F1
#
_entry.id   AF-X0XJK2-F1
#
_cell.length_a   1.000
_cell.length_b   1.000
_cell.length_c   1.000
_cell.angle_alpha   90.00
_cell.angle_beta   90.00
_cell.angle_gamma   90.00
#
_symmetry.space_group_name_H-M   'P 1'
#
loop_
_entity.id
_entity.type
_entity.pdbx_description
1 polymer ?
#
loop_
_entity_poly.entity_id
_entity_poly.type
_entity_poly.pdbx_seq_one_letter_code
_entity_poly.pdbx_strand_id
1 'polypeptide(L)'
;IIIYTEDGKYAANLEKAAVDPLPKENSSTKIPQAEDVHTPNIGSIEAVCAFLKTQPRDMIKTLIYSAGDDVIAALVRGDHDLNQEKLTQAIGGKAAELADEATIEKVTGAAVGFAGPMGIADRVSKIIIDYAVAAMAVGVTGANKTDYHTRNVAPGRDFPLEGENITVADIRNAVEGDTHNGKKLLFKRGIEVGQVFKLGTKYSQKLGCKFLDENGKEKVSTMGCYGIGINRIVASAIEISNDKNGIIWPISIAPKGEFRP
;
A
#
# COMPACT_ATOMS: atom_id res chain seq x y z
N ILE A 1 3.06 11.95 -4.11
CA ILE A 1 4.37 12.04 -3.41
C ILE A 1 5.37 11.22 -4.20
N ILE A 2 6.57 11.74 -4.42
CA ILE A 2 7.71 11.04 -5.03
C ILE A 2 8.63 10.59 -3.91
N ILE A 3 9.03 9.34 -3.96
CA ILE A 3 9.97 8.73 -3.02
C ILE A 3 11.22 8.34 -3.79
N TYR A 4 12.39 8.68 -3.27
CA TYR A 4 13.65 8.51 -3.97
C TYR A 4 14.81 8.23 -3.02
N THR A 5 15.92 7.71 -3.55
CA THR A 5 17.18 7.58 -2.82
C THR A 5 18.09 8.76 -3.14
N GLU A 6 18.91 9.17 -2.17
CA GLU A 6 19.83 10.32 -2.32
C GLU A 6 20.78 10.19 -3.52
N ASP A 7 21.18 8.96 -3.88
CA ASP A 7 22.07 8.69 -5.01
C ASP A 7 21.38 8.74 -6.38
N GLY A 8 20.08 9.03 -6.43
CA GLY A 8 19.28 9.17 -7.65
C GLY A 8 19.04 7.87 -8.42
N LYS A 9 19.42 6.71 -7.89
CA LYS A 9 19.23 5.41 -8.57
C LYS A 9 17.81 4.85 -8.44
N TYR A 10 17.06 5.34 -7.47
CA TYR A 10 15.68 4.94 -7.23
C TYR A 10 14.77 6.17 -7.13
N ALA A 11 13.65 6.14 -7.85
CA ALA A 11 12.57 7.08 -7.70
C ALA A 11 11.24 6.41 -8.11
N ALA A 12 10.22 6.55 -7.29
CA ALA A 12 8.89 6.01 -7.54
C ALA A 12 7.82 6.94 -6.97
N ASN A 13 6.58 6.84 -7.46
CA ASN A 13 5.45 7.43 -6.75
C ASN A 13 5.12 6.59 -5.51
N LEU A 14 4.40 7.17 -4.55
CA LEU A 14 3.97 6.50 -3.31
C LEU A 14 3.33 5.12 -3.56
N GLU A 15 2.53 5.00 -4.61
CA GLU A 15 1.79 3.78 -4.93
C GLU A 15 2.71 2.64 -5.40
N LYS A 16 3.90 2.93 -5.95
CA LYS A 16 4.87 1.94 -6.45
C LYS A 16 6.18 1.88 -5.64
N ALA A 17 6.35 2.75 -4.65
CA ALA A 17 7.58 2.84 -3.89
C ALA A 17 7.78 1.60 -3.02
N ALA A 18 8.74 0.74 -3.36
CA ALA A 18 9.06 -0.50 -2.66
C ALA A 18 9.83 -0.21 -1.36
N VAL A 19 9.54 -0.98 -0.32
CA VAL A 19 10.27 -0.93 0.96
C VAL A 19 10.97 -2.25 1.23
N ASP A 20 12.16 -2.17 1.84
CA ASP A 20 12.89 -3.34 2.28
C ASP A 20 12.17 -4.05 3.44
N PRO A 21 12.30 -5.38 3.57
CA PRO A 21 11.87 -6.09 4.76
C PRO A 21 12.53 -5.54 6.03
N LEU A 22 11.76 -5.48 7.12
CA LEU A 22 12.28 -5.06 8.42
C LEU A 22 12.91 -6.25 9.16
N PRO A 23 14.01 -6.01 9.92
CA PRO A 23 14.56 -7.04 10.79
C PRO A 23 13.55 -7.40 11.88
N LYS A 24 13.51 -8.69 12.26
CA LYS A 24 12.65 -9.18 13.34
C LYS A 24 12.98 -8.42 14.64
N GLU A 25 11.96 -7.90 15.30
CA GLU A 25 12.10 -7.26 16.59
C GLU A 25 12.46 -8.30 17.67
N ASN A 26 13.40 -7.94 18.53
CA ASN A 26 13.75 -8.76 19.68
C ASN A 26 12.78 -8.47 20.83
N SER A 27 12.27 -9.52 21.48
CA SER A 27 11.63 -9.38 22.78
C SER A 27 12.67 -9.61 23.87
N SER A 28 12.83 -8.66 24.78
CA SER A 28 13.74 -8.78 25.94
C SER A 28 13.19 -9.70 27.03
N THR A 29 11.90 -10.08 26.95
CA THR A 29 11.20 -10.90 27.93
C THR A 29 10.36 -11.97 27.24
N LYS A 30 9.92 -12.97 28.00
CA LYS A 30 9.00 -13.98 27.47
C LYS A 30 7.64 -13.34 27.21
N ILE A 31 7.19 -13.36 25.96
CA ILE A 31 5.88 -12.82 25.57
C ILE A 31 4.78 -13.63 26.27
N PRO A 32 3.86 -12.99 27.01
CA PRO A 32 2.72 -13.68 27.63
C PRO A 32 1.84 -14.38 26.59
N GLN A 33 0.91 -15.23 27.05
CA GLN A 33 -0.10 -15.77 26.16
C GLN A 33 -1.05 -14.68 25.65
N ALA A 34 -1.57 -14.89 24.45
CA ALA A 34 -2.59 -14.03 23.87
C ALA A 34 -3.82 -13.97 24.80
N GLU A 35 -4.38 -12.79 24.97
CA GLU A 35 -5.47 -12.55 25.91
C GLU A 35 -6.46 -11.55 25.34
N ASP A 36 -7.74 -11.90 25.35
CA ASP A 36 -8.81 -11.01 24.93
C ASP A 36 -9.12 -9.97 26.01
N VAL A 37 -9.26 -8.73 25.57
CA VAL A 37 -9.62 -7.57 26.38
C VAL A 37 -10.92 -7.01 25.82
N HIS A 38 -11.89 -6.79 26.71
CA HIS A 38 -13.16 -6.18 26.34
C HIS A 38 -12.97 -4.68 26.04
N THR A 39 -13.33 -4.28 24.83
CA THR A 39 -13.18 -2.94 24.24
C THR A 39 -14.52 -2.51 23.60
N PRO A 40 -15.56 -2.23 24.40
CA PRO A 40 -16.91 -2.05 23.88
C PRO A 40 -17.04 -0.80 23.02
N ASN A 41 -17.57 -0.95 21.80
CA ASN A 41 -17.78 0.10 20.79
C ASN A 41 -16.50 0.87 20.39
N ILE A 42 -15.32 0.25 20.50
CA ILE A 42 -14.03 0.87 20.19
C ILE A 42 -13.38 0.13 19.00
N GLY A 43 -13.52 0.67 17.79
CA GLY A 43 -13.04 0.04 16.55
C GLY A 43 -11.96 0.79 15.77
N SER A 44 -11.69 2.08 16.07
CA SER A 44 -10.62 2.83 15.40
C SER A 44 -9.29 2.66 16.13
N ILE A 45 -8.17 2.70 15.39
CA ILE A 45 -6.84 2.54 15.97
C ILE A 45 -6.59 3.57 17.07
N GLU A 46 -6.95 4.83 16.86
CA GLU A 46 -6.73 5.89 17.84
C GLU A 46 -7.50 5.63 19.14
N ALA A 47 -8.76 5.18 19.03
CA ALA A 47 -9.60 4.87 20.17
C ALA A 47 -9.13 3.62 20.93
N VAL A 48 -8.72 2.58 20.19
CA VAL A 48 -8.17 1.34 20.77
C VAL A 48 -6.86 1.63 21.49
N CYS A 49 -5.96 2.40 20.86
CA CYS A 49 -4.68 2.82 21.47
C CYS A 49 -4.91 3.59 22.77
N ALA A 50 -5.84 4.55 22.76
CA ALA A 50 -6.17 5.33 23.95
C ALA A 50 -6.72 4.45 25.09
N PHE A 51 -7.57 3.48 24.78
CA PHE A 51 -8.17 2.58 25.75
C PHE A 51 -7.17 1.57 26.33
N LEU A 52 -6.41 0.91 25.48
CA LEU A 52 -5.45 -0.14 25.86
C LEU A 52 -4.08 0.41 26.30
N LYS A 53 -3.89 1.74 26.20
CA LYS A 53 -2.63 2.44 26.49
C LYS A 53 -1.47 1.91 25.64
N THR A 54 -1.74 1.71 24.35
CA THR A 54 -0.78 1.28 23.34
C THR A 54 -0.55 2.39 22.31
N GLN A 55 0.40 2.18 21.40
CA GLN A 55 0.63 3.06 20.26
C GLN A 55 0.22 2.39 18.95
N PRO A 56 -0.04 3.14 17.86
CA PRO A 56 -0.37 2.55 16.56
C PRO A 56 0.67 1.52 16.06
N ARG A 57 1.96 1.73 16.37
CA ARG A 57 3.04 0.76 16.09
C ARG A 57 2.89 -0.60 16.78
N ASP A 58 2.13 -0.67 17.86
CA ASP A 58 1.87 -1.91 18.61
C ASP A 58 0.63 -2.65 18.07
N MET A 59 -0.12 -2.04 17.15
CA MET A 59 -1.35 -2.59 16.60
C MET A 59 -1.09 -3.35 15.29
N ILE A 60 -1.88 -4.39 15.03
CA ILE A 60 -1.96 -5.11 13.77
C ILE A 60 -3.37 -4.89 13.21
N LYS A 61 -3.48 -4.13 12.12
CA LYS A 61 -4.71 -3.95 11.36
C LYS A 61 -4.94 -5.16 10.48
N THR A 62 -6.13 -5.75 10.58
CA THR A 62 -6.58 -6.81 9.67
C THR A 62 -7.68 -6.24 8.78
N LEU A 63 -7.39 -6.09 7.50
CA LEU A 63 -8.32 -5.55 6.50
C LEU A 63 -8.80 -6.69 5.61
N ILE A 64 -10.11 -6.85 5.46
CA ILE A 64 -10.69 -7.88 4.59
C ILE A 64 -11.05 -7.25 3.25
N TYR A 65 -10.60 -7.88 2.18
CA TYR A 65 -10.81 -7.47 0.80
C TYR A 65 -11.53 -8.57 0.02
N SER A 66 -12.33 -8.17 -0.96
CA SER A 66 -12.90 -9.05 -1.99
C SER A 66 -12.19 -8.82 -3.32
N ALA A 67 -11.81 -9.89 -4.00
CA ALA A 67 -11.12 -9.86 -5.30
C ALA A 67 -11.74 -10.88 -6.26
N GLY A 68 -12.87 -10.52 -6.86
CA GLY A 68 -13.75 -11.50 -7.52
C GLY A 68 -14.38 -12.41 -6.48
N ASP A 69 -14.25 -13.73 -6.66
CA ASP A 69 -14.75 -14.71 -5.69
C ASP A 69 -13.80 -14.94 -4.49
N ASP A 70 -12.59 -14.36 -4.53
CA ASP A 70 -11.60 -14.53 -3.47
C ASP A 70 -11.82 -13.54 -2.33
N VAL A 71 -11.67 -14.03 -1.10
CA VAL A 71 -11.59 -13.18 0.10
C VAL A 71 -10.13 -13.13 0.57
N ILE A 72 -9.61 -11.93 0.77
CA ILE A 72 -8.21 -11.69 1.11
C ILE A 72 -8.14 -10.99 2.46
N ALA A 73 -7.35 -11.51 3.40
CA ALA A 73 -6.99 -10.78 4.61
C ALA A 73 -5.63 -10.10 4.40
N ALA A 74 -5.58 -8.78 4.54
CA ALA A 74 -4.36 -7.98 4.43
C ALA A 74 -3.98 -7.43 5.81
N LEU A 75 -2.78 -7.74 6.27
CA LEU A 75 -2.29 -7.35 7.60
C LEU A 75 -1.23 -6.26 7.47
N VAL A 76 -1.47 -5.10 8.08
CA VAL A 76 -0.50 -4.00 8.17
C VAL A 76 -0.37 -3.51 9.61
N ARG A 77 0.78 -2.95 9.98
CA ARG A 77 0.97 -2.36 11.31
C ARG A 77 0.08 -1.13 11.47
N GLY A 78 -0.37 -0.82 12.67
CA GLY A 78 -1.39 0.21 12.91
C GLY A 78 -0.98 1.61 12.46
N ASP A 79 0.31 1.94 12.54
CA ASP A 79 0.94 3.18 12.07
C ASP A 79 1.22 3.22 10.55
N HIS A 80 0.91 2.16 9.81
CA HIS A 80 1.12 2.08 8.36
C HIS A 80 -0.19 2.01 7.59
N ASP A 81 -0.26 2.69 6.46
CA ASP A 81 -1.40 2.58 5.55
C ASP A 81 -1.16 1.50 4.50
N LEU A 82 -2.19 0.68 4.28
CA LEU A 82 -2.17 -0.29 3.20
C LEU A 82 -2.10 0.43 1.85
N ASN A 83 -1.27 -0.09 0.96
CA ASN A 83 -1.17 0.33 -0.42
C ASN A 83 -1.94 -0.66 -1.31
N GLN A 84 -3.10 -0.22 -1.82
CA GLN A 84 -4.02 -1.04 -2.61
C GLN A 84 -3.39 -1.54 -3.92
N GLU A 85 -2.52 -0.74 -4.55
CA GLU A 85 -1.81 -1.12 -5.76
C GLU A 85 -0.83 -2.28 -5.50
N LYS A 86 -0.11 -2.23 -4.37
CA LYS A 86 0.78 -3.32 -3.96
C LYS A 86 0.02 -4.57 -3.54
N LEU A 87 -1.09 -4.43 -2.81
CA LEU A 87 -1.96 -5.55 -2.49
C LEU A 87 -2.47 -6.23 -3.78
N THR A 88 -2.96 -5.44 -4.73
CA THR A 88 -3.42 -5.92 -6.05
C THR A 88 -2.32 -6.72 -6.75
N GLN A 89 -1.08 -6.24 -6.74
CA GLN A 89 0.06 -6.97 -7.30
C GLN A 89 0.35 -8.28 -6.54
N ALA A 90 0.34 -8.25 -5.20
CA ALA A 90 0.60 -9.41 -4.36
C ALA A 90 -0.44 -10.54 -4.57
N ILE A 91 -1.66 -10.20 -4.96
CA ILE A 91 -2.71 -11.20 -5.26
C ILE A 91 -2.81 -11.57 -6.75
N GLY A 92 -1.84 -11.17 -7.58
CA GLY A 92 -1.78 -11.56 -8.99
C GLY A 92 -2.51 -10.62 -9.95
N GLY A 93 -2.74 -9.36 -9.55
CA GLY A 93 -3.33 -8.32 -10.40
C GLY A 93 -4.86 -8.33 -10.44
N LYS A 94 -5.52 -9.12 -9.58
CA LYS A 94 -6.98 -9.06 -9.40
C LYS A 94 -7.34 -7.75 -8.70
N ALA A 95 -8.35 -7.04 -9.21
CA ALA A 95 -8.86 -5.85 -8.53
C ALA A 95 -9.41 -6.25 -7.16
N ALA A 96 -8.88 -5.61 -6.10
CA ALA A 96 -9.32 -5.84 -4.73
C ALA A 96 -10.04 -4.60 -4.21
N GLU A 97 -11.20 -4.80 -3.60
CA GLU A 97 -11.97 -3.79 -2.91
C GLU A 97 -12.22 -4.21 -1.47
N LEU A 98 -12.42 -3.25 -0.55
CA LEU A 98 -12.77 -3.59 0.82
C LEU A 98 -14.04 -4.44 0.83
N ALA A 99 -14.04 -5.50 1.63
CA ALA A 99 -15.18 -6.38 1.76
C ALA A 99 -16.33 -5.66 2.49
N ASP A 100 -17.56 -6.08 2.19
CA ASP A 100 -18.74 -5.63 2.90
C ASP A 100 -18.80 -6.19 4.34
N GLU A 101 -19.67 -5.60 5.17
CA GLU A 101 -19.83 -6.00 6.57
C GLU A 101 -20.22 -7.47 6.71
N ALA A 102 -21.08 -7.99 5.83
CA ALA A 102 -21.53 -9.37 5.84
C ALA A 102 -20.38 -10.36 5.60
N THR A 103 -19.49 -10.05 4.65
CA THR A 103 -18.30 -10.86 4.37
C THR A 103 -17.31 -10.79 5.53
N ILE A 104 -17.10 -9.60 6.10
CA ILE A 104 -16.25 -9.42 7.28
C ILE A 104 -16.77 -10.27 8.45
N GLU A 105 -18.05 -10.18 8.78
CA GLU A 105 -18.67 -10.95 9.86
C GLU A 105 -18.62 -12.46 9.58
N LYS A 106 -18.85 -12.89 8.34
CA LYS A 106 -18.76 -14.31 7.96
C LYS A 106 -17.37 -14.90 8.19
N VAL A 107 -16.32 -14.16 7.86
CA VAL A 107 -14.94 -14.62 7.97
C VAL A 107 -14.42 -14.49 9.40
N THR A 108 -14.65 -13.32 10.00
CA THR A 108 -14.06 -12.98 11.30
C THR A 108 -14.94 -13.38 12.48
N GLY A 109 -16.26 -13.46 12.30
CA GLY A 109 -17.21 -13.61 13.41
C GLY A 109 -17.45 -12.32 14.19
N ALA A 110 -17.04 -11.16 13.65
CA ALA A 110 -17.14 -9.88 14.32
C ALA A 110 -17.52 -8.73 13.39
N ALA A 111 -18.03 -7.66 14.00
CA ALA A 111 -18.26 -6.40 13.32
C ALA A 111 -16.94 -5.73 12.87
N VAL A 112 -17.06 -4.78 11.94
CA VAL A 112 -15.94 -3.96 11.48
C VAL A 112 -15.25 -3.28 12.65
N GLY A 113 -13.92 -3.28 12.64
CA GLY A 113 -13.08 -2.74 13.72
C GLY A 113 -12.59 -3.78 14.73
N PHE A 114 -13.10 -5.03 14.68
CA PHE A 114 -12.69 -6.11 15.58
C PHE A 114 -12.09 -7.32 14.85
N ALA A 115 -11.75 -7.16 13.57
CA ALA A 115 -11.10 -8.18 12.76
C ALA A 115 -9.63 -8.38 13.19
N GLY A 116 -9.24 -9.65 13.32
CA GLY A 116 -7.88 -10.08 13.63
C GLY A 116 -7.41 -11.24 12.75
N PRO A 117 -6.11 -11.55 12.75
CA PRO A 117 -5.55 -12.61 11.92
C PRO A 117 -5.65 -14.01 12.55
N MET A 118 -6.01 -14.09 13.83
CA MET A 118 -6.04 -15.36 14.56
C MET A 118 -7.24 -16.22 14.14
N GLY A 119 -6.96 -17.45 13.67
CA GLY A 119 -8.00 -18.44 13.36
C GLY A 119 -8.80 -18.20 12.07
N ILE A 120 -8.35 -17.30 11.19
CA ILE A 120 -9.06 -16.99 9.92
C ILE A 120 -8.41 -17.59 8.67
N ALA A 121 -7.24 -18.24 8.78
CA ALA A 121 -6.49 -18.77 7.63
C ALA A 121 -7.32 -19.73 6.75
N ASP A 122 -8.13 -20.59 7.35
CA ASP A 122 -8.99 -21.53 6.63
C ASP A 122 -10.32 -20.91 6.14
N ARG A 123 -10.55 -19.62 6.43
CA ARG A 123 -11.79 -18.89 6.10
C ARG A 123 -11.61 -17.87 4.98
N VAL A 124 -10.38 -17.69 4.50
CA VAL A 124 -10.03 -16.74 3.45
C VAL A 124 -9.24 -17.43 2.34
N SER A 125 -9.34 -16.92 1.12
CA SER A 125 -8.57 -17.41 -0.02
C SER A 125 -7.08 -17.13 0.13
N LYS A 126 -6.70 -15.98 0.70
CA LYS A 126 -5.30 -15.64 0.99
C LYS A 126 -5.16 -14.73 2.22
N ILE A 127 -4.02 -14.86 2.90
CA ILE A 127 -3.52 -13.90 3.87
C ILE A 127 -2.25 -13.25 3.33
N ILE A 128 -2.26 -11.93 3.17
CA ILE A 128 -1.09 -11.14 2.79
C ILE A 128 -0.63 -10.33 4.00
N ILE A 129 0.61 -10.55 4.43
CA ILE A 129 1.17 -10.00 5.66
C ILE A 129 2.27 -9.02 5.32
N ASP A 130 2.13 -7.77 5.73
CA ASP A 130 3.18 -6.77 5.55
C ASP A 130 4.46 -7.14 6.29
N TYR A 131 5.62 -6.78 5.72
CA TYR A 131 6.91 -6.98 6.35
C TYR A 131 6.97 -6.44 7.78
N ALA A 132 6.35 -5.30 8.06
CA ALA A 132 6.35 -4.72 9.40
C ALA A 132 5.59 -5.60 10.40
N VAL A 133 4.45 -6.17 10.01
CA VAL A 133 3.69 -7.11 10.87
C VAL A 133 4.49 -8.39 11.09
N ALA A 134 5.09 -8.95 10.04
CA ALA A 134 5.92 -10.14 10.17
C ALA A 134 7.13 -9.92 11.09
N ALA A 135 7.67 -8.69 11.11
CA ALA A 135 8.79 -8.30 11.96
C ALA A 135 8.42 -8.03 13.43
N MET A 136 7.15 -7.78 13.77
CA MET A 136 6.75 -7.50 15.15
C MET A 136 7.08 -8.67 16.09
N ALA A 137 7.57 -8.37 17.28
CA ALA A 137 7.74 -9.36 18.34
C ALA A 137 6.38 -9.70 18.98
N VAL A 138 5.59 -8.67 19.26
CA VAL A 138 4.28 -8.75 19.92
C VAL A 138 3.43 -7.57 19.49
N GLY A 139 2.12 -7.76 19.42
CA GLY A 139 1.16 -6.71 19.09
C GLY A 139 -0.21 -6.93 19.69
N VAL A 140 -1.12 -6.04 19.30
CA VAL A 140 -2.54 -6.03 19.64
C VAL A 140 -3.34 -6.02 18.35
N THR A 141 -4.43 -6.77 18.29
CA THR A 141 -5.29 -6.86 17.09
C THR A 141 -6.74 -7.09 17.47
N GLY A 142 -7.67 -7.02 16.52
CA GLY A 142 -9.06 -7.39 16.79
C GLY A 142 -9.18 -8.85 17.20
N ALA A 143 -10.11 -9.18 18.09
CA ALA A 143 -10.21 -10.54 18.64
C ALA A 143 -11.01 -11.50 17.76
N ASN A 144 -11.48 -11.08 16.58
CA ASN A 144 -12.49 -11.85 15.82
C ASN A 144 -13.75 -12.11 16.64
N LYS A 145 -14.05 -11.16 17.54
CA LYS A 145 -15.22 -11.10 18.41
C LYS A 145 -15.59 -9.63 18.63
N THR A 146 -16.81 -9.25 18.28
CA THR A 146 -17.30 -7.87 18.45
C THR A 146 -17.08 -7.40 19.89
N ASP A 147 -16.60 -6.17 20.05
CA ASP A 147 -16.23 -5.55 21.33
C ASP A 147 -15.01 -6.15 22.04
N TYR A 148 -14.15 -6.90 21.35
CA TYR A 148 -12.92 -7.43 21.92
C TYR A 148 -11.70 -7.22 21.02
N HIS A 149 -10.56 -6.98 21.67
CA HIS A 149 -9.24 -6.97 21.07
C HIS A 149 -8.35 -7.97 21.81
N THR A 150 -7.43 -8.62 21.10
CA THR A 150 -6.47 -9.55 21.70
C THR A 150 -5.13 -8.84 21.87
N ARG A 151 -4.59 -8.86 23.09
CA ARG A 151 -3.23 -8.40 23.40
C ARG A 151 -2.24 -9.56 23.43
N ASN A 152 -0.95 -9.23 23.44
CA ASN A 152 0.15 -10.18 23.48
C ASN A 152 0.23 -11.10 22.25
N VAL A 153 -0.28 -10.68 21.10
CA VAL A 153 -0.31 -11.47 19.87
C VAL A 153 1.08 -11.48 19.24
N ALA A 154 1.66 -12.66 19.05
CA ALA A 154 2.99 -12.85 18.49
C ALA A 154 2.88 -13.49 17.09
N PRO A 155 3.28 -12.77 16.01
CA PRO A 155 3.34 -13.32 14.66
C PRO A 155 4.23 -14.57 14.60
N GLY A 156 3.74 -15.65 13.98
CA GLY A 156 4.38 -16.97 13.92
C GLY A 156 4.01 -17.90 15.08
N ARG A 157 3.52 -17.38 16.21
CA ARG A 157 2.97 -18.18 17.32
C ARG A 157 1.46 -18.26 17.26
N ASP A 158 0.79 -17.12 17.14
CA ASP A 158 -0.67 -17.03 17.26
C ASP A 158 -1.38 -16.97 15.89
N PHE A 159 -0.65 -16.57 14.85
CA PHE A 159 -1.06 -16.76 13.46
C PHE A 159 0.17 -17.09 12.61
N PRO A 160 0.03 -17.96 11.60
CA PRO A 160 1.14 -18.41 10.77
C PRO A 160 1.69 -17.29 9.87
N LEU A 161 3.01 -17.30 9.64
CA LEU A 161 3.70 -16.43 8.68
C LEU A 161 4.00 -17.14 7.35
N GLU A 162 3.78 -18.46 7.30
CA GLU A 162 4.02 -19.32 6.14
C GLU A 162 2.85 -20.30 6.03
N GLY A 163 2.52 -20.72 4.81
CA GLY A 163 1.41 -21.62 4.52
C GLY A 163 1.02 -21.56 3.05
N GLU A 164 0.16 -22.47 2.59
CA GLU A 164 -0.24 -22.55 1.17
C GLU A 164 -0.93 -21.28 0.67
N ASN A 165 -1.73 -20.64 1.52
CA ASN A 165 -2.46 -19.41 1.20
C ASN A 165 -1.90 -18.16 1.91
N ILE A 166 -0.68 -18.22 2.44
CA ILE A 166 -0.08 -17.14 3.23
C ILE A 166 1.14 -16.59 2.53
N THR A 167 1.24 -15.28 2.45
CA THR A 167 2.39 -14.62 1.82
C THR A 167 2.79 -13.40 2.62
N VAL A 168 4.07 -13.32 2.98
CA VAL A 168 4.67 -12.11 3.53
C VAL A 168 5.19 -11.25 2.37
N ALA A 169 4.72 -10.01 2.25
CA ALA A 169 5.00 -9.14 1.11
C ALA A 169 4.95 -7.65 1.49
N ASP A 170 5.52 -6.80 0.63
CA ASP A 170 5.34 -5.35 0.72
C ASP A 170 3.94 -4.97 0.25
N ILE A 171 3.07 -4.55 1.18
CA ILE A 171 1.69 -4.15 0.89
C ILE A 171 1.30 -2.79 1.50
N ARG A 172 2.27 -2.00 1.95
CA ARG A 172 2.02 -0.71 2.60
C ARG A 172 2.63 0.46 1.84
N ASN A 173 2.19 1.67 2.20
CA ASN A 173 2.89 2.88 1.81
C ASN A 173 4.22 2.98 2.56
N ALA A 174 5.25 3.46 1.86
CA ALA A 174 6.52 3.79 2.50
C ALA A 174 6.34 5.01 3.42
N VAL A 175 7.11 5.03 4.50
CA VAL A 175 7.15 6.11 5.49
C VAL A 175 8.60 6.55 5.73
N GLU A 176 8.78 7.70 6.38
CA GLU A 176 10.11 8.18 6.75
C GLU A 176 10.86 7.16 7.61
N GLY A 177 12.13 6.94 7.30
CA GLY A 177 12.99 5.95 7.96
C GLY A 177 13.06 4.59 7.23
N ASP A 178 12.17 4.32 6.27
CA ASP A 178 12.26 3.13 5.42
C ASP A 178 13.50 3.15 4.52
N THR A 179 13.88 1.96 4.07
CA THR A 179 14.96 1.78 3.11
C THR A 179 14.51 1.05 1.85
N HIS A 180 15.25 1.28 0.76
CA HIS A 180 15.19 0.48 -0.45
C HIS A 180 16.61 0.08 -0.86
N ASN A 181 16.89 -1.22 -0.96
CA ASN A 181 18.23 -1.79 -1.13
C ASN A 181 19.25 -1.22 -0.12
N GLY A 182 18.84 -1.11 1.14
CA GLY A 182 19.65 -0.61 2.26
C GLY A 182 19.88 0.91 2.26
N LYS A 183 19.29 1.66 1.33
CA LYS A 183 19.39 3.12 1.27
C LYS A 183 18.13 3.78 1.79
N LYS A 184 18.29 4.84 2.58
CA LYS A 184 17.16 5.61 3.11
C LYS A 184 16.30 6.18 1.99
N LEU A 185 14.98 6.06 2.16
CA LEU A 185 13.99 6.68 1.31
C LEU A 185 13.78 8.14 1.74
N LEU A 186 13.73 9.04 0.77
CA LEU A 186 13.45 10.47 0.93
C LEU A 186 12.15 10.81 0.22
N PHE A 187 11.41 11.78 0.76
CA PHE A 187 10.05 12.10 0.31
C PHE A 187 9.98 13.53 -0.23
N LYS A 188 9.38 13.71 -1.40
CA LYS A 188 9.15 15.02 -2.00
C LYS A 188 7.75 15.11 -2.60
N ARG A 189 7.11 16.27 -2.45
CA ARG A 189 5.88 16.58 -3.19
C ARG A 189 6.24 16.93 -4.63
N GLY A 190 5.52 16.35 -5.57
CA GLY A 190 5.69 16.59 -7.00
C GLY A 190 4.33 16.70 -7.66
N ILE A 191 4.27 17.49 -8.72
CA ILE A 191 3.11 17.60 -9.60
C ILE A 191 3.40 16.76 -10.83
N GLU A 192 2.56 15.77 -11.10
CA GLU A 192 2.70 14.93 -12.29
C GLU A 192 2.30 15.73 -13.53
N VAL A 193 3.27 16.11 -14.35
CA VAL A 193 3.05 16.87 -15.60
C VAL A 193 2.99 15.98 -16.85
N GLY A 194 3.32 14.70 -16.72
CA GLY A 194 3.25 13.75 -17.82
C GLY A 194 3.50 12.32 -17.35
N GLN A 195 3.09 11.37 -18.18
CA GLN A 195 3.17 9.95 -17.89
C GLN A 195 3.39 9.15 -19.18
N VAL A 196 4.20 8.10 -19.07
CA VAL A 196 4.49 7.18 -20.18
C VAL A 196 4.10 5.77 -19.78
N PHE A 197 3.44 5.06 -20.69
CA PHE A 197 2.93 3.71 -20.44
C PHE A 197 3.34 2.75 -21.54
N LYS A 198 3.80 1.57 -21.14
CA LYS A 198 3.86 0.40 -22.01
C LYS A 198 2.50 -0.29 -21.95
N LEU A 199 1.66 -0.08 -22.97
CA LEU A 199 0.31 -0.67 -23.02
C LEU A 199 0.33 -2.14 -23.47
N GLY A 200 1.43 -2.58 -24.08
CA GLY A 200 1.54 -3.94 -24.61
C GLY A 200 0.49 -4.17 -25.69
N THR A 201 -0.20 -5.30 -25.62
CA THR A 201 -1.24 -5.69 -26.60
C THR A 201 -2.67 -5.44 -26.11
N LYS A 202 -2.85 -4.80 -24.93
CA LYS A 202 -4.16 -4.66 -24.26
C LYS A 202 -5.27 -4.11 -25.16
N TYR A 203 -4.95 -3.10 -25.97
CA TYR A 203 -5.92 -2.44 -26.86
C TYR A 203 -5.89 -3.03 -28.26
N SER A 204 -4.71 -3.24 -28.83
CA SER A 204 -4.54 -3.79 -30.17
C SER A 204 -5.18 -5.18 -30.32
N GLN A 205 -5.14 -6.02 -29.28
CA GLN A 205 -5.82 -7.31 -29.30
C GLN A 205 -7.34 -7.18 -29.34
N LYS A 206 -7.91 -6.25 -28.56
CA LYS A 206 -9.36 -6.02 -28.51
C LYS A 206 -9.91 -5.32 -29.76
N LEU A 207 -9.12 -4.43 -30.35
CA LEU A 207 -9.49 -3.64 -31.53
C LEU A 207 -9.08 -4.30 -32.86
N GLY A 208 -8.42 -5.46 -32.82
CA GLY A 208 -7.96 -6.16 -34.02
C GLY A 208 -6.85 -5.44 -34.79
N CYS A 209 -6.01 -4.64 -34.10
CA CYS A 209 -4.88 -3.97 -34.74
C CYS A 209 -3.72 -4.96 -34.93
N LYS A 210 -3.56 -5.42 -36.17
CA LYS A 210 -2.60 -6.45 -36.56
C LYS A 210 -1.71 -5.99 -37.71
N PHE A 211 -0.55 -6.62 -37.88
CA PHE A 211 0.39 -6.42 -38.98
C PHE A 211 1.02 -7.76 -39.39
N LEU A 212 1.61 -7.83 -40.59
CA LEU A 212 2.43 -8.97 -40.99
C LEU A 212 3.89 -8.71 -40.60
N ASP A 213 4.51 -9.68 -39.95
CA ASP A 213 5.94 -9.61 -39.66
C ASP A 213 6.80 -9.95 -40.89
N GLU A 214 8.12 -9.93 -40.70
CA GLU A 214 9.11 -10.24 -41.74
C GLU A 214 8.97 -11.64 -42.36
N ASN A 215 8.29 -12.57 -41.69
CA ASN A 215 8.02 -13.93 -42.16
C ASN A 215 6.61 -14.06 -42.78
N GLY A 216 5.89 -12.95 -42.95
CA GLY A 216 4.51 -12.95 -43.43
C GLY A 216 3.51 -13.51 -42.40
N LYS A 217 3.88 -13.58 -41.12
CA LYS A 217 2.98 -14.05 -40.06
C LYS A 217 2.25 -12.87 -39.42
N GLU A 218 0.94 -13.04 -39.26
CA GLU A 218 0.11 -12.04 -38.59
C GLU A 218 0.46 -11.94 -37.09
N LYS A 219 0.74 -10.72 -36.64
CA LYS A 219 1.04 -10.36 -35.25
C LYS A 219 0.19 -9.17 -34.80
N VAL A 220 -0.08 -9.11 -33.49
CA VAL A 220 -0.79 -7.99 -32.86
C VAL A 220 0.21 -6.88 -32.54
N SER A 221 -0.15 -5.63 -32.80
CA SER A 221 0.72 -4.47 -32.56
C SER A 221 1.01 -4.26 -31.07
N THR A 222 2.27 -4.09 -30.70
CA THR A 222 2.67 -3.65 -29.36
C THR A 222 2.52 -2.12 -29.27
N MET A 223 1.88 -1.63 -28.21
CA MET A 223 1.53 -0.22 -28.07
C MET A 223 2.23 0.46 -26.88
N GLY A 224 2.54 1.74 -27.05
CA GLY A 224 2.93 2.67 -26.00
C GLY A 224 2.04 3.91 -26.03
N CYS A 225 1.93 4.62 -24.91
CA CYS A 225 1.22 5.89 -24.82
C CYS A 225 2.04 6.90 -24.01
N TYR A 226 1.99 8.15 -24.43
CA TYR A 226 2.76 9.26 -23.87
C TYR A 226 1.80 10.44 -23.68
N GLY A 227 1.53 10.79 -22.43
CA GLY A 227 0.64 11.90 -22.08
C GLY A 227 1.43 13.02 -21.42
N ILE A 228 1.19 14.26 -21.86
CA ILE A 228 1.75 15.47 -21.26
C ILE A 228 0.61 16.46 -21.00
N GLY A 229 0.47 16.91 -19.76
CA GLY A 229 -0.55 17.87 -19.35
C GLY A 229 -0.11 19.30 -19.64
N ILE A 230 -0.33 19.80 -20.86
CA ILE A 230 0.13 21.13 -21.29
C ILE A 230 -0.33 22.25 -20.33
N ASN A 231 -1.63 22.31 -20.01
CA ASN A 231 -2.16 23.31 -19.07
C ASN A 231 -1.58 23.14 -17.66
N ARG A 232 -1.31 21.89 -17.25
CA ARG A 232 -0.72 21.58 -15.96
C ARG A 232 0.74 22.01 -15.89
N ILE A 233 1.51 21.93 -16.98
CA ILE A 233 2.89 22.45 -17.03
C ILE A 233 2.90 23.95 -16.71
N VAL A 234 2.01 24.73 -17.33
CA VAL A 234 1.92 26.18 -17.09
C VAL A 234 1.59 26.46 -15.63
N ALA A 235 0.58 25.78 -15.07
CA ALA A 235 0.22 25.94 -13.66
C ALA A 235 1.36 25.51 -12.72
N SER A 236 2.03 24.39 -12.99
CA SER A 236 3.18 23.91 -12.22
C SER A 236 4.36 24.87 -12.26
N ALA A 237 4.63 25.51 -13.40
CA ALA A 237 5.69 26.50 -13.53
C ALA A 237 5.43 27.71 -12.62
N ILE A 238 4.17 28.18 -12.56
CA ILE A 238 3.76 29.24 -11.65
C ILE A 238 3.92 28.80 -10.18
N GLU A 239 3.46 27.60 -9.84
CA GLU A 239 3.52 27.07 -8.47
C GLU A 239 4.95 27.02 -7.92
N ILE A 240 5.92 26.61 -8.74
CA ILE A 240 7.33 26.50 -8.32
C ILE A 240 8.14 27.78 -8.52
N SER A 241 7.60 28.78 -9.22
CA SER A 241 8.30 30.02 -9.58
C SER A 241 7.36 31.21 -9.48
N ASN A 242 7.13 31.66 -8.25
CA ASN A 242 6.39 32.88 -7.92
C ASN A 242 6.98 33.53 -6.67
N ASP A 243 6.70 34.82 -6.51
CA ASP A 243 7.00 35.57 -5.31
C ASP A 243 5.82 36.49 -4.93
N LYS A 244 6.05 37.37 -3.94
CA LYS A 244 5.04 38.35 -3.49
C LYS A 244 4.61 39.34 -4.58
N ASN A 245 5.42 39.49 -5.63
CA ASN A 245 5.19 40.44 -6.71
C ASN A 245 4.53 39.77 -7.93
N GLY A 246 4.37 38.45 -7.95
CA GLY A 246 3.68 37.70 -8.99
C GLY A 246 4.46 36.50 -9.52
N ILE A 247 4.19 36.15 -10.78
CA ILE A 247 4.77 34.99 -11.47
C ILE A 247 6.22 35.30 -11.87
N ILE A 248 7.10 34.30 -11.73
CA ILE A 248 8.46 34.32 -12.26
C ILE A 248 8.52 33.29 -13.39
N TRP A 249 8.32 33.75 -14.62
CA TRP A 249 8.27 32.86 -15.78
C TRP A 249 9.66 32.30 -16.13
N PRO A 250 9.79 30.99 -16.40
CA PRO A 250 10.96 30.46 -17.09
C PRO A 250 11.13 31.12 -18.46
N ILE A 251 12.38 31.40 -18.85
CA ILE A 251 12.73 32.09 -20.11
C ILE A 251 12.05 31.45 -21.33
N SER A 252 11.94 30.12 -21.35
CA SER A 252 11.38 29.37 -22.48
C SER A 252 9.88 29.55 -22.69
N ILE A 253 9.13 30.02 -21.69
CA ILE A 253 7.67 30.14 -21.74
C ILE A 253 7.15 31.52 -21.32
N ALA A 254 8.05 32.47 -21.06
CA ALA A 254 7.68 33.81 -20.64
C ALA A 254 6.89 34.53 -21.75
N PRO A 255 5.72 35.12 -21.43
CA PRO A 255 5.04 36.01 -22.36
C PRO A 255 5.88 37.26 -22.59
N LYS A 256 5.76 37.84 -23.78
CA LYS A 256 6.57 38.98 -24.22
C LYS A 256 6.46 40.14 -23.21
N GLY A 257 7.60 40.55 -22.64
CA GLY A 257 7.69 41.70 -21.75
C GLY A 257 7.54 41.40 -20.26
N GLU A 258 7.30 40.15 -19.85
CA GLU A 258 7.16 39.77 -18.43
C GLU A 258 8.42 39.10 -17.83
N PHE A 259 9.60 39.39 -18.38
CA PHE A 259 10.84 38.84 -17.84
C PHE A 259 11.24 39.57 -16.56
N ARG A 260 11.31 38.80 -15.46
CA ARG A 260 11.85 39.25 -14.18
C ARG A 260 13.14 38.48 -13.91
N PRO A 261 14.31 39.15 -13.86
CA PRO A 261 15.58 38.51 -13.60
C PRO A 261 15.69 37.93 -12.19
#